data_AF-A0A921BNW4-F1
#
_entry.id   AF-A0A921BNW4-F1
#
_cell.length_a   1.000
_cell.length_b   1.000
_cell.length_c   1.000
_cell.angle_alpha   90.00
_cell.angle_beta   90.00
_cell.angle_gamma   90.00
#
_symmetry.space_group_name_H-M   'P 1'
#
loop_
_entity.id
_entity.type
_entity.pdbx_description
1 polymer ?
#
loop_
_entity_poly.entity_id
_entity_poly.type
_entity_poly.pdbx_seq_one_letter_code
_entity_poly.pdbx_strand_id
1 'polypeptide(L)'
;MRPCRRVGRRETETRIVPFRGEYYKLVEGSEGLVRHLIYPVPDPQFPFLGVHFTRLIHGGTEAGPNPVLAFAREGYRKTDVNVRTCGMR
;
A
#
# COMPACT_ATOMS: atom_id res chain seq x y z
N MET A 1 34.41 -1.21 21.30
CA MET A 1 33.04 -1.58 20.90
C MET A 1 33.07 -1.85 19.39
N ARG A 2 32.97 -3.11 18.95
CA ARG A 2 33.13 -3.47 17.52
C ARG A 2 31.83 -3.17 16.75
N PRO A 3 31.88 -2.57 15.56
CA PRO A 3 30.68 -2.33 14.76
C PRO A 3 30.09 -3.67 14.30
N CYS A 4 28.76 -3.78 14.40
CA CYS A 4 28.00 -4.97 14.01
C CYS A 4 28.24 -5.28 12.52
N ARG A 5 28.80 -6.46 12.26
CA ARG A 5 29.16 -6.98 10.94
C ARG A 5 27.88 -7.26 10.15
N ARG A 6 27.74 -6.71 8.94
CA ARG A 6 26.65 -7.07 7.99
C ARG A 6 26.55 -8.59 7.88
N VAL A 7 25.45 -9.15 8.37
CA VAL A 7 25.10 -10.56 8.18
C VAL A 7 24.86 -10.77 6.68
N GLY A 8 25.52 -11.81 6.14
CA GLY A 8 25.68 -12.06 4.72
C GLY A 8 24.38 -12.13 3.93
N ARG A 9 24.44 -11.61 2.70
CA ARG A 9 23.46 -11.93 1.65
C ARG A 9 23.56 -13.42 1.33
N ARG A 10 22.64 -14.23 1.86
CA ARG A 10 22.24 -15.44 1.12
C ARG A 10 21.47 -14.94 -0.10
N GLU A 11 21.84 -15.38 -1.29
CA GLU A 11 21.05 -15.23 -2.52
C GLU A 11 19.76 -16.04 -2.32
N THR A 12 18.80 -15.48 -1.61
CA THR A 12 17.44 -16.01 -1.55
C THR A 12 16.78 -15.72 -2.90
N GLU A 13 16.25 -16.74 -3.56
CA GLU A 13 15.33 -16.64 -4.73
C GLU A 13 14.02 -15.85 -4.45
N THR A 14 13.96 -15.14 -3.32
CA THR A 14 12.81 -14.35 -2.89
C THR A 14 12.85 -12.98 -3.56
N ARG A 15 11.88 -12.72 -4.44
CA ARG A 15 11.68 -11.41 -5.07
C ARG A 15 10.67 -10.59 -4.28
N ILE A 16 11.04 -9.36 -3.93
CA ILE A 16 10.12 -8.38 -3.32
C ILE A 16 9.38 -7.67 -4.46
N VAL A 17 8.05 -7.72 -4.42
CA VAL A 17 7.19 -6.99 -5.36
C VAL A 17 6.63 -5.75 -4.65
N PRO A 18 7.02 -4.54 -5.07
CA PRO A 18 6.57 -3.32 -4.39
C PRO A 18 5.15 -2.92 -4.83
N PHE A 19 4.30 -2.61 -3.86
CA PHE A 19 2.97 -2.05 -4.04
C PHE A 19 2.86 -0.71 -3.30
N ARG A 20 2.11 0.23 -3.86
CA ARG A 20 1.70 1.50 -3.24
C ARG A 20 0.21 1.46 -2.96
N GLY A 21 -0.19 1.82 -1.75
CA GLY A 21 -1.60 2.07 -1.42
C GLY A 21 -2.01 3.47 -1.85
N GLU A 22 -3.07 3.59 -2.63
CA GLU A 22 -3.73 4.88 -2.89
C GLU A 22 -4.96 5.05 -1.99
N TYR A 23 -5.13 6.26 -1.45
CA TYR A 23 -6.24 6.65 -0.59
C TYR A 23 -7.04 7.76 -1.27
N TYR A 24 -8.36 7.70 -1.13
CA TYR A 24 -9.29 8.67 -1.67
C TYR A 24 -10.21 9.18 -0.58
N LYS A 25 -10.59 10.45 -0.66
CA LYS A 25 -11.65 11.01 0.19
C LYS A 25 -12.99 10.87 -0.53
N LEU A 26 -14.02 10.54 0.22
CA LEU A 26 -15.39 10.61 -0.28
C LEU A 26 -15.74 12.05 -0.67
N VAL A 27 -16.62 12.19 -1.67
CA VAL A 27 -17.11 13.50 -2.08
C VAL A 27 -17.92 14.14 -0.95
N GLU A 28 -17.86 15.46 -0.85
CA GLU A 28 -18.61 16.22 0.14
C GLU A 28 -20.11 15.88 0.08
N GLY A 29 -20.74 15.69 1.24
CA GLY A 29 -22.14 15.28 1.34
C GLY A 29 -22.39 13.76 1.26
N SER A 30 -21.43 12.95 0.82
CA SER A 30 -21.56 11.48 0.78
C SER A 30 -21.05 10.77 2.03
N GLU A 31 -20.47 11.52 2.97
CA GLU A 31 -19.88 11.02 4.21
C GLU A 31 -20.93 10.32 5.11
N GLY A 32 -22.20 10.72 5.03
CA GLY A 32 -23.30 10.13 5.77
C GLY A 32 -23.65 8.69 5.35
N LEU A 33 -23.18 8.24 4.18
CA LEU A 33 -23.36 6.86 3.72
C LEU A 33 -22.53 5.87 4.56
N VAL A 34 -21.41 6.32 5.13
CA VAL A 34 -20.51 5.51 5.95
C VAL A 34 -20.63 5.94 7.41
N ARG A 35 -21.46 5.23 8.16
CA ARG A 35 -21.71 5.58 9.58
C ARG A 35 -20.68 4.99 10.54
N HIS A 36 -20.03 3.89 10.14
CA HIS A 36 -19.06 3.11 10.91
C HIS A 36 -17.86 2.71 10.05
N LEU A 37 -16.81 2.17 10.67
CA LEU A 37 -15.67 1.63 9.93
C LEU A 37 -16.11 0.38 9.16
N ILE A 38 -15.78 0.31 7.87
CA ILE A 38 -16.15 -0.82 7.01
C ILE A 38 -14.87 -1.50 6.53
N TYR A 39 -14.70 -2.76 6.92
CA TYR A 39 -13.63 -3.63 6.44
C TYR A 39 -14.27 -4.81 5.70
N PRO A 40 -14.24 -4.84 4.36
CA PRO A 40 -14.79 -5.97 3.63
C PRO A 40 -14.00 -7.24 3.97
N VAL A 41 -14.71 -8.38 4.01
CA VAL A 41 -14.07 -9.69 4.13
C VAL A 41 -13.22 -9.91 2.87
N PRO A 42 -11.92 -10.23 2.99
CA PRO A 42 -11.05 -10.38 1.84
C PRO A 42 -11.46 -11.59 1.00
N ASP A 43 -11.52 -11.40 -0.32
CA ASP A 43 -11.72 -12.49 -1.28
C ASP A 43 -10.37 -13.21 -1.51
N PRO A 44 -10.27 -14.53 -1.26
CA PRO A 44 -9.06 -15.31 -1.52
C PRO A 44 -8.57 -15.27 -2.97
N GLN A 45 -9.45 -15.03 -3.93
CA GLN A 45 -9.12 -14.92 -5.36
C GLN A 45 -8.42 -13.60 -5.69
N PHE A 46 -8.59 -12.57 -4.85
CA PHE A 46 -8.02 -11.24 -5.02
C PHE A 46 -7.27 -10.80 -3.76
N PRO A 47 -6.15 -11.49 -3.42
CA PRO A 47 -5.32 -11.08 -2.30
C PRO A 47 -4.86 -9.63 -2.55
N PHE A 48 -4.86 -8.82 -1.50
CA PHE A 48 -4.55 -7.38 -1.50
C PHE A 48 -5.66 -6.45 -2.02
N LEU A 49 -6.71 -6.95 -2.68
CA LEU A 49 -7.81 -6.13 -3.20
C LEU A 49 -8.90 -5.96 -2.13
N GLY A 50 -8.77 -4.92 -1.30
CA GLY A 50 -9.75 -4.62 -0.26
C GLY A 50 -9.68 -3.15 0.13
N VAL A 51 -10.69 -2.40 -0.27
CA VAL A 51 -10.85 -1.00 0.14
C VAL A 51 -11.64 -0.99 1.45
N HIS A 52 -11.05 -0.44 2.50
CA HIS A 52 -11.75 -0.13 3.73
C HIS A 52 -12.24 1.33 3.72
N PHE A 53 -13.31 1.58 4.47
CA PHE A 53 -13.78 2.94 4.72
C PHE A 53 -13.53 3.32 6.17
N THR A 54 -12.80 4.41 6.37
CA THR A 54 -12.40 4.90 7.68
C THR A 54 -12.88 6.32 7.89
N ARG A 55 -13.54 6.57 9.03
CA ARG A 55 -13.91 7.93 9.44
C ARG A 55 -12.71 8.60 10.08
N LEU A 56 -12.39 9.80 9.62
CA LEU A 56 -11.30 10.59 10.16
C LEU A 56 -11.73 11.33 11.43
N ILE A 57 -10.77 11.56 12.33
CA ILE A 57 -11.01 12.28 13.60
C ILE A 57 -11.47 13.73 13.40
N HIS A 58 -11.10 14.34 12.27
CA HIS A 58 -11.43 15.72 11.92
C HIS A 58 -12.67 15.83 11.01
N GLY A 59 -13.44 14.75 10.85
CA GLY A 59 -14.52 14.67 9.87
C GLY A 59 -14.04 14.19 8.50
N GLY A 60 -14.99 13.77 7.66
CA GLY A 60 -14.71 13.10 6.40
C GLY A 60 -14.49 11.59 6.53
N THR A 61 -14.56 10.92 5.38
CA THR A 61 -14.35 9.48 5.27
C THR A 61 -13.37 9.19 4.14
N GLU A 62 -12.37 8.35 4.43
CA GLU A 62 -11.38 7.89 3.48
C GLU A 62 -11.66 6.45 3.05
N ALA A 63 -11.44 6.20 1.76
CA ALA A 63 -11.51 4.90 1.12
C ALA A 63 -10.08 4.49 0.69
N GLY A 64 -9.60 3.34 1.16
CA GLY A 64 -8.33 2.79 0.72
C GLY A 64 -7.89 1.58 1.55
N PRO A 65 -6.65 1.10 1.39
CA PRO A 65 -5.78 1.39 0.26
C PRO A 65 -6.21 0.61 -0.99
N ASN A 66 -6.19 1.26 -2.15
CA ASN A 66 -6.16 0.53 -3.43
C ASN A 66 -4.70 0.12 -3.71
N PRO A 67 -4.38 -1.19 -3.81
CA PRO A 67 -3.03 -1.63 -4.14
C PRO A 67 -2.69 -1.34 -5.60
N VAL A 68 -1.71 -0.47 -5.83
CA VAL A 68 -1.19 -0.17 -7.17
C VAL A 68 0.26 -0.66 -7.23
N LEU A 69 0.64 -1.33 -8.32
CA LEU A 69 2.02 -1.76 -8.52
C LEU A 69 2.95 -0.53 -8.55
N ALA A 70 4.02 -0.57 -7.76
CA ALA A 70 5.02 0.49 -7.75
C ALA A 70 6.23 0.10 -8.61
N PHE A 71 6.84 1.05 -9.31
CA PHE A 71 8.03 0.82 -10.15
C PHE A 71 9.35 1.17 -9.44
N ALA A 72 9.29 1.34 -8.13
CA ALA A 72 10.43 1.56 -7.25
C ALA A 72 10.06 1.13 -5.83
N ARG A 73 11.04 0.63 -5.07
CA ARG A 73 10.81 0.23 -3.67
C ARG A 73 10.38 1.40 -2.77
N GLU A 74 10.87 2.60 -3.05
CA GLU A 74 10.57 3.84 -2.32
C GLU A 74 9.92 4.86 -3.27
N GLY A 75 9.07 4.39 -4.19
CA GLY A 75 8.37 5.21 -5.18
C GLY A 75 7.00 5.69 -4.70
N TYR A 76 6.97 6.82 -4.00
CA TYR A 76 5.72 7.38 -3.46
C TYR A 76 4.93 8.17 -4.50
N ARG A 77 5.59 8.71 -5.54
CA ARG A 77 4.94 9.41 -6.65
C ARG A 77 4.58 8.45 -7.78
N LYS A 78 3.57 8.80 -8.56
CA LYS A 78 3.14 8.02 -9.75
C LYS A 78 4.25 7.81 -10.78
N THR A 79 5.18 8.76 -10.86
CA THR A 79 6.28 8.79 -11.84
C THR A 79 7.59 8.23 -11.31
N ASP A 80 7.64 7.76 -10.06
CA ASP A 80 8.88 7.25 -9.48
C ASP A 80 9.22 5.87 -10.07
N VAL A 81 10.26 5.83 -10.89
CA VAL A 81 10.77 4.61 -11.53
C VAL A 81 12.22 4.41 -11.11
N ASN A 82 12.55 3.23 -10.58
CA ASN A 82 13.90 2.88 -10.19
C ASN A 82 14.29 1.53 -10.77
N VAL A 83 15.07 1.56 -11.86
CA VAL A 83 15.49 0.38 -12.64
C VAL A 83 16.19 -0.69 -11.80
N ARG A 84 16.87 -0.33 -10.70
CA ARG A 84 17.55 -1.30 -9.83
C ARG A 84 16.61 -2.04 -8.87
N THR A 85 15.46 -1.44 -8.55
CA THR A 85 14.52 -1.96 -7.53
C THR A 85 13.15 -2.32 -8.11
N CYS A 86 12.89 -2.00 -9.37
CA CYS A 86 11.63 -2.27 -10.09
C CYS A 86 11.40 -3.78 -10.40
N GLY A 87 12.19 -4.70 -9.86
CA GLY A 87 11.99 -6.14 -10.06
C GLY A 87 12.26 -6.67 -11.47
N MET A 88 12.78 -5.84 -12.40
CA MET A 88 13.14 -6.23 -13.77
C MET A 88 14.53 -6.91 -13.90
N ARG A 89 14.92 -7.71 -12.91
CA ARG A 89 16.05 -8.67 -12.98
C ARG A 89 15.69 -9.91 -12.22
#